data_AF-A0A537FKS5-F1
#
_entry.id   AF-A0A537FKS5-F1
#
_cell.length_a   1.000
_cell.length_b   1.000
_cell.length_c   1.000
_cell.angle_alpha   90.00
_cell.angle_beta   90.00
_cell.angle_gamma   90.00
#
_symmetry.space_group_name_H-M   'P 1'
#
loop_
_entity.id
_entity.type
_entity.pdbx_description
1 polymer ?
#
loop_
_entity_poly.entity_id
_entity_poly.type
_entity_poly.pdbx_seq_one_letter_code
_entity_poly.pdbx_strand_id
1 'polypeptide(L)'
;PLRDETAIRKLAAPDPSAELGYVLDAVREARRALAGRVPLIGFSGSPFTLACYMVEGAGSDDWRTLKTMLHARPELLHRILEVNARAVTDYLNAQIEAGAQAVMIFDTWGGILSHEDYERFSL
;
A
#
# COMPACT_ATOMS: atom_id res chain seq x y z
N PRO A 1 12.85 7.90 4.52
CA PRO A 1 13.04 6.52 3.99
C PRO A 1 13.31 5.54 5.14
N LEU A 2 12.89 4.29 5.00
CA LEU A 2 13.16 3.22 5.96
C LEU A 2 14.57 2.67 5.76
N ARG A 3 15.49 3.05 6.64
CA ARG A 3 16.90 2.64 6.61
C ARG A 3 17.34 1.94 7.91
N ASP A 4 16.57 2.11 8.98
CA ASP A 4 16.88 1.59 10.30
C ASP A 4 15.96 0.41 10.64
N GLU A 5 16.56 -0.66 11.15
CA GLU A 5 15.85 -1.89 11.53
C GLU A 5 14.89 -1.64 12.70
N THR A 6 15.27 -0.79 13.66
CA THR A 6 14.40 -0.49 14.81
C THR A 6 13.14 0.24 14.35
N ALA A 7 13.27 1.19 13.43
CA ALA A 7 12.15 1.89 12.82
C ALA A 7 11.22 0.94 12.06
N ILE A 8 11.77 0.02 11.26
CA ILE A 8 10.97 -1.00 10.54
C ILE A 8 10.20 -1.89 11.51
N ARG A 9 10.84 -2.34 12.59
CA ARG A 9 10.20 -3.19 13.60
C ARG A 9 9.07 -2.48 14.36
N LYS A 10 9.16 -1.15 14.50
CA LYS A 10 8.14 -0.31 15.15
C LYS A 10 6.97 0.10 14.26
N LEU A 11 7.01 -0.20 12.95
CA LEU A 11 5.90 0.09 12.05
C LEU A 11 4.61 -0.56 12.54
N ALA A 12 3.51 0.19 12.41
CA ALA A 12 2.16 -0.27 12.67
C ALA A 12 1.24 0.21 11.54
N ALA A 13 0.19 -0.54 11.28
CA ALA A 13 -0.84 -0.11 10.33
C ALA A 13 -1.62 1.06 10.97
N PRO A 14 -1.84 2.16 10.24
CA PRO A 14 -2.63 3.28 10.74
C PRO A 14 -4.09 2.89 10.83
N ASP A 15 -4.83 3.47 11.78
CA ASP A 15 -6.29 3.38 11.79
C ASP A 15 -6.85 4.32 10.72
N PRO A 16 -7.47 3.81 9.64
CA PRO A 16 -7.95 4.65 8.55
C PRO A 16 -9.05 5.62 8.98
N SER A 17 -9.83 5.29 10.02
CA SER A 17 -10.88 6.17 10.53
C SER A 17 -10.32 7.37 11.31
N ALA A 18 -9.21 7.17 12.02
CA ALA A 18 -8.56 8.20 12.81
C ALA A 18 -7.57 9.03 11.98
N GLU A 19 -6.79 8.39 11.10
CA GLU A 19 -5.66 9.02 10.42
C GLU A 19 -5.97 9.40 8.96
N LEU A 20 -6.94 8.73 8.33
CA LEU A 20 -7.28 8.91 6.91
C LEU A 20 -8.75 9.34 6.70
N GLY A 21 -9.39 9.89 7.74
CA GLY A 21 -10.79 10.30 7.71
C GLY A 21 -11.14 11.26 6.57
N TYR A 22 -10.20 12.14 6.18
CA TYR A 22 -10.36 13.05 5.05
C TYR A 22 -10.60 12.32 3.72
N VAL A 23 -10.00 11.14 3.52
CA VAL A 23 -10.28 10.31 2.33
C VAL A 23 -11.67 9.72 2.44
N LEU A 24 -12.04 9.19 3.60
CA LEU A 24 -13.34 8.55 3.79
C LEU A 24 -14.48 9.55 3.58
N ASP A 25 -14.30 10.79 4.02
CA ASP A 25 -15.24 11.88 3.75
C ASP A 25 -15.31 12.20 2.26
N ALA A 26 -14.18 12.27 1.57
CA ALA A 26 -14.16 12.46 0.11
C ALA A 26 -14.90 11.33 -0.63
N VAL A 27 -14.74 10.07 -0.20
CA VAL A 27 -15.46 8.92 -0.77
C VAL A 27 -16.97 9.05 -0.54
N ARG A 28 -17.40 9.40 0.68
CA ARG A 28 -18.83 9.62 1.00
C ARG A 28 -19.43 10.73 0.16
N GLU A 29 -18.75 11.87 0.06
CA GLU A 29 -19.20 13.01 -0.73
C GLU A 29 -19.26 12.69 -2.22
N ALA A 30 -18.24 12.03 -2.77
CA ALA A 30 -18.25 11.56 -4.14
C ALA A 30 -19.41 10.60 -4.41
N ARG A 31 -19.65 9.64 -3.51
CA ARG A 31 -20.75 8.67 -3.65
C ARG A 31 -22.12 9.35 -3.64
N ARG A 32 -22.32 10.34 -2.76
CA ARG A 32 -23.54 11.16 -2.71
C ARG A 32 -23.73 11.95 -4.01
N ALA A 33 -22.69 12.66 -4.45
CA ALA A 33 -22.72 13.50 -5.65
C ALA A 33 -22.98 12.70 -6.93
N LEU A 34 -22.49 11.46 -7.00
CA LEU A 34 -22.75 10.56 -8.13
C LEU A 34 -24.22 10.15 -8.24
N ALA A 35 -25.01 10.20 -7.15
CA ALA A 35 -26.44 9.89 -7.13
C ALA A 35 -26.80 8.57 -7.84
N GLY A 36 -25.92 7.56 -7.75
CA GLY A 36 -26.10 6.25 -8.38
C GLY A 36 -25.94 6.20 -9.90
N ARG A 37 -25.49 7.29 -10.55
CA ARG A 37 -25.33 7.32 -12.03
C ARG A 37 -24.27 6.35 -12.55
N VAL A 38 -23.16 6.20 -11.81
CA VAL A 38 -22.06 5.28 -12.13
C VAL A 38 -21.43 4.76 -10.83
N PRO A 39 -20.76 3.59 -10.87
CA PRO A 39 -20.01 3.09 -9.72
C PRO A 39 -18.84 3.99 -9.31
N LEU A 40 -18.59 4.09 -8.01
CA LEU A 40 -17.37 4.71 -7.47
C LEU A 40 -16.28 3.64 -7.24
N ILE A 41 -15.07 3.89 -7.70
CA ILE A 41 -13.90 3.02 -7.50
C ILE A 41 -13.00 3.63 -6.42
N GLY A 42 -12.79 2.90 -5.32
CA GLY A 42 -11.75 3.19 -4.34
C GLY A 42 -10.42 2.57 -4.76
N PHE A 43 -9.30 2.99 -4.16
CA PHE A 43 -8.01 2.42 -4.53
C PHE A 43 -6.95 2.50 -3.45
N SER A 44 -5.89 1.70 -3.64
CA SER A 44 -4.66 1.75 -2.87
C SER A 44 -3.48 1.29 -3.74
N GLY A 45 -2.25 1.64 -3.34
CA GLY A 45 -1.05 0.96 -3.84
C GLY A 45 -0.95 -0.45 -3.25
N SER A 46 -0.29 -1.36 -3.98
CA SER A 46 0.04 -2.69 -3.45
C SER A 46 1.03 -2.59 -2.28
N PRO A 47 1.09 -3.58 -1.37
CA PRO A 47 2.06 -3.58 -0.28
C PRO A 47 3.51 -3.43 -0.76
N PHE A 48 3.86 -4.11 -1.87
CA PHE A 48 5.18 -4.03 -2.48
C PHE A 48 5.46 -2.65 -3.10
N THR A 49 4.52 -2.11 -3.87
CA THR A 49 4.64 -0.78 -4.48
C THR A 49 4.79 0.30 -3.41
N LEU A 50 4.07 0.20 -2.29
CA LEU A 50 4.25 1.11 -1.15
C LEU A 50 5.64 0.94 -0.49
N ALA A 51 6.10 -0.30 -0.32
CA ALA A 51 7.42 -0.59 0.23
C ALA A 51 8.55 0.01 -0.63
N CYS A 52 8.41 0.00 -1.97
CA CYS A 52 9.33 0.67 -2.89
C CYS A 52 9.57 2.13 -2.49
N TYR A 53 8.49 2.90 -2.35
CA TYR A 53 8.58 4.31 -1.94
C TYR A 53 9.05 4.49 -0.50
N MET A 54 8.61 3.63 0.43
CA MET A 54 8.98 3.75 1.84
C MET A 54 10.49 3.52 2.07
N VAL A 55 11.06 2.53 1.39
CA VAL A 55 12.49 2.17 1.51
C VAL A 55 13.37 3.17 0.75
N GLU A 56 13.02 3.50 -0.51
CA GLU A 56 13.81 4.47 -1.27
C GLU A 56 13.67 5.89 -0.71
N GLY A 57 12.46 6.26 -0.29
CA GLY A 57 12.09 7.61 0.17
C GLY A 57 11.60 8.53 -0.93
N ALA A 58 11.60 8.07 -2.18
CA ALA A 58 11.14 8.77 -3.37
C ALA A 58 10.87 7.74 -4.48
N GLY A 59 10.51 8.21 -5.68
CA GLY A 59 10.61 7.39 -6.88
C GLY A 59 12.05 6.98 -7.18
N SER A 60 12.23 5.88 -7.90
CA SER A 60 13.54 5.38 -8.32
C SER A 60 13.44 4.72 -9.69
N ASP A 61 14.52 4.81 -10.47
CA ASP A 61 14.63 4.16 -11.77
C ASP A 61 15.02 2.69 -11.64
N ASP A 62 15.78 2.31 -10.59
CA ASP A 62 16.36 0.97 -10.42
C ASP A 62 15.93 0.23 -9.14
N TRP A 63 15.34 0.94 -8.18
CA TRP A 63 14.92 0.41 -6.87
C TRP A 63 16.03 -0.34 -6.12
N ARG A 64 17.28 0.12 -6.26
CA ARG A 64 18.47 -0.58 -5.75
C ARG A 64 18.46 -0.80 -4.24
N THR A 65 18.00 0.17 -3.44
CA THR A 65 17.96 0.01 -1.98
C THR A 65 16.98 -1.09 -1.60
N LEU A 66 15.78 -1.06 -2.19
CA LEU A 66 14.75 -2.06 -1.95
C LEU A 66 15.25 -3.46 -2.36
N LYS A 67 15.80 -3.61 -3.57
CA LYS A 67 16.34 -4.89 -4.06
C LYS A 67 17.50 -5.39 -3.21
N THR A 68 18.36 -4.49 -2.72
CA THR A 68 19.42 -4.85 -1.78
C THR A 68 18.84 -5.41 -0.49
N MET A 69 17.80 -4.77 0.07
CA MET A 69 17.11 -5.28 1.27
C MET A 69 16.42 -6.63 1.00
N LEU A 70 15.77 -6.78 -0.15
CA LEU A 70 15.11 -8.02 -0.57
C LEU A 70 16.08 -9.20 -0.51
N HIS A 71 17.30 -9.06 -1.04
CA HIS A 71 18.28 -10.15 -1.05
C HIS A 71 19.07 -10.27 0.25
N ALA A 72 19.46 -9.15 0.88
CA ALA A 72 20.36 -9.18 2.03
C ALA A 72 19.63 -9.38 3.37
N ARG A 73 18.41 -8.85 3.50
CA ARG A 73 17.61 -8.83 4.73
C ARG A 73 16.10 -9.05 4.41
N PRO A 74 15.73 -10.17 3.75
CA PRO A 74 14.35 -10.43 3.31
C PRO A 74 13.33 -10.39 4.45
N GLU A 75 13.73 -10.72 5.67
CA GLU A 75 12.88 -10.67 6.85
C GLU A 75 12.44 -9.26 7.22
N LEU A 76 13.30 -8.25 6.98
CA LEU A 76 12.93 -6.85 7.19
C LEU A 76 11.95 -6.37 6.11
N LEU A 77 12.16 -6.79 4.87
CA LEU A 77 11.21 -6.47 3.80
C LEU A 77 9.84 -7.14 4.06
N HIS A 78 9.81 -8.41 4.46
CA HIS A 78 8.58 -9.09 4.85
C HIS A 78 7.87 -8.37 6.02
N ARG A 79 8.60 -7.80 6.99
CA ARG A 79 7.99 -7.01 8.06
C ARG A 79 7.30 -5.75 7.52
N ILE A 80 7.92 -5.04 6.57
CA ILE A 80 7.31 -3.88 5.92
C ILE A 80 6.06 -4.31 5.15
N LEU A 81 6.16 -5.37 4.36
CA LEU A 81 5.06 -5.90 3.55
C LEU A 81 3.87 -6.37 4.41
N GLU A 82 4.13 -7.01 5.55
CA GLU A 82 3.10 -7.43 6.50
C GLU A 82 2.30 -6.22 7.03
N VAL A 83 3.00 -5.15 7.44
CA VAL A 83 2.34 -3.93 7.92
C VAL A 83 1.57 -3.25 6.80
N ASN A 84 2.16 -3.14 5.61
CA ASN A 84 1.51 -2.53 4.47
C ASN A 84 0.28 -3.33 4.03
N ALA A 85 0.33 -4.67 4.03
CA ALA A 85 -0.81 -5.51 3.70
C ALA A 85 -1.99 -5.28 4.65
N ARG A 86 -1.72 -5.16 5.96
CA ARG A 86 -2.76 -4.79 6.95
C ARG A 86 -3.31 -3.40 6.69
N ALA A 87 -2.44 -2.40 6.55
CA ALA A 87 -2.83 -1.02 6.30
C ALA A 87 -3.68 -0.88 5.02
N VAL A 88 -3.28 -1.54 3.93
CA VAL A 88 -4.02 -1.55 2.66
C VAL A 88 -5.38 -2.24 2.82
N THR A 89 -5.42 -3.37 3.52
CA THR A 89 -6.69 -4.09 3.79
C THR A 89 -7.66 -3.20 4.56
N ASP A 90 -7.22 -2.64 5.69
CA ASP A 90 -8.06 -1.80 6.56
C ASP A 90 -8.51 -0.54 5.81
N TYR A 91 -7.62 0.09 5.05
CA TYR A 91 -7.92 1.27 4.26
C TYR A 91 -8.92 1.01 3.12
N LEU A 92 -8.77 -0.09 2.38
CA LEU A 92 -9.73 -0.46 1.34
C LEU A 92 -11.09 -0.84 1.91
N ASN A 93 -11.13 -1.58 3.02
CA ASN A 93 -12.37 -1.86 3.74
C ASN A 93 -13.07 -0.58 4.21
N ALA A 94 -12.32 0.37 4.77
CA ALA A 94 -12.86 1.66 5.18
C ALA A 94 -13.44 2.46 3.98
N GLN A 95 -12.79 2.41 2.80
CA GLN A 95 -13.33 3.00 1.59
C GLN A 95 -14.62 2.30 1.11
N ILE A 96 -14.71 0.97 1.23
CA ILE A 96 -15.92 0.20 0.92
C ILE A 96 -17.06 0.64 1.83
N GLU A 97 -16.84 0.69 3.15
CA GLU A 97 -17.81 1.17 4.13
C GLU A 97 -18.22 2.64 3.89
N ALA A 98 -17.29 3.46 3.38
CA ALA A 98 -17.57 4.85 3.00
C ALA A 98 -18.38 4.99 1.69
N GLY A 99 -18.49 3.93 0.89
CA GLY A 99 -19.36 3.88 -0.29
C GLY A 99 -18.67 3.54 -1.62
N ALA A 100 -17.39 3.16 -1.62
CA ALA A 100 -16.76 2.58 -2.81
C ALA A 100 -17.45 1.27 -3.21
N GLN A 101 -17.65 1.06 -4.52
CA GLN A 101 -18.39 -0.10 -5.08
C GLN A 101 -17.49 -1.12 -5.74
N ALA A 102 -16.27 -0.70 -6.08
CA ALA A 102 -15.18 -1.55 -6.47
C ALA A 102 -13.90 -0.96 -5.88
N VAL A 103 -12.87 -1.79 -5.73
CA VAL A 103 -11.55 -1.35 -5.30
C VAL A 103 -10.48 -1.81 -6.27
N MET A 104 -9.47 -0.98 -6.47
CA MET A 104 -8.32 -1.26 -7.32
C MET A 104 -7.02 -1.23 -6.52
N ILE A 105 -6.19 -2.25 -6.69
CA ILE A 105 -4.84 -2.30 -6.14
C ILE A 105 -3.87 -2.01 -7.27
N PHE A 106 -3.07 -0.95 -7.11
CA PHE A 106 -2.03 -0.57 -8.05
C PHE A 106 -0.71 -1.23 -7.64
N ASP A 107 -0.38 -2.36 -8.28
CA ASP A 107 0.94 -2.98 -8.16
C ASP A 107 1.90 -2.45 -9.25
N THR A 108 2.09 -1.14 -9.26
CA THR A 108 2.86 -0.41 -10.28
C THR A 108 4.28 -0.96 -10.45
N TRP A 109 4.92 -1.38 -9.35
CA TRP A 109 6.31 -1.79 -9.36
C TRP A 109 6.52 -3.29 -9.24
N GLY A 110 5.47 -4.12 -9.16
CA GLY A 110 5.62 -5.58 -9.13
C GLY A 110 6.42 -6.13 -10.33
N GLY A 111 6.31 -5.47 -11.49
CA GLY A 111 7.03 -5.84 -12.72
C GLY A 111 8.55 -5.64 -12.69
N ILE A 112 9.13 -5.06 -11.64
CA ILE A 112 10.60 -4.93 -11.50
C ILE A 112 11.27 -6.18 -10.91
N LEU A 113 10.46 -7.11 -10.40
CA LEU A 113 10.89 -8.33 -9.72
C LEU A 113 11.10 -9.47 -10.71
N SER A 114 11.96 -10.42 -10.33
CA SER A 114 11.96 -11.74 -10.99
C SER A 114 10.64 -12.46 -10.69
N HIS A 115 10.32 -13.52 -11.44
CA HIS A 115 9.10 -14.30 -11.18
C HIS A 115 9.04 -14.85 -9.75
N GLU A 116 10.13 -15.44 -9.27
CA GLU A 116 10.22 -15.99 -7.90
C GLU A 116 10.07 -14.89 -6.84
N ASP A 117 10.74 -13.74 -7.04
CA ASP A 117 10.62 -12.63 -6.11
C ASP A 117 9.21 -12.00 -6.14
N TYR A 118 8.56 -11.97 -7.30
CA TYR A 118 7.18 -11.49 -7.43
C TYR A 118 6.22 -12.34 -6.62
N GLU A 119 6.29 -13.66 -6.77
CA GLU A 119 5.46 -14.60 -5.99
C GLU A 119 5.69 -14.49 -4.49
N ARG A 120 6.92 -14.17 -4.08
CA ARG A 120 7.30 -14.12 -2.66
C ARG A 120 7.03 -12.77 -1.99
N PHE A 121 7.19 -11.66 -2.71
CA PHE A 121 7.22 -10.32 -2.14
C PHE A 121 6.10 -9.40 -2.62
N SER A 122 5.31 -9.78 -3.63
CA SER A 122 4.21 -8.95 -4.13
C SER A 122 2.85 -9.66 -4.17
N LEU A 123 2.80 -10.89 -4.69
CA LEU A 123 1.56 -11.66 -4.89
C LEU A 123 0.90 -12.08 -3.57
#